data_AF-A0A7X2I7H2-F1
#
_entry.id   AF-A0A7X2I7H2-F1
#
_cell.length_a   1.000
_cell.length_b   1.000
_cell.length_c   1.000
_cell.angle_alpha   90.00
_cell.angle_beta   90.00
_cell.angle_gamma   90.00
#
_symmetry.space_group_name_H-M   'P 1'
#
loop_
_entity.id
_entity.type
_entity.pdbx_description
1 polymer ?
#
loop_
_entity_poly.entity_id
_entity_poly.type
_entity_poly.pdbx_seq_one_letter_code
_entity_poly.pdbx_strand_id
1 'polypeptide(L)'
;MFPEYRDQIADLRANDRNFSRLYDKHCALDQQVEQLVARKSNDLQLEIERLKKQKLAVKEQIYAMLVNAAPTMALKQYKNYMDQEWRETAAPMAYRTA
;
A
#
# COMPACT_ATOMS: atom_id res chain seq x y z
N MET A 1 5.61 -5.55 -1.69
CA MET A 1 4.50 -5.80 -2.65
C MET A 1 4.12 -7.28 -2.65
N PHE A 2 2.87 -7.62 -3.01
CA PHE A 2 2.31 -8.98 -2.98
C PHE A 2 2.99 -9.98 -3.95
N PRO A 3 3.83 -10.91 -3.47
CA PRO A 3 4.51 -11.87 -4.34
C PRO A 3 3.58 -12.97 -4.87
N GLU A 4 2.52 -13.29 -4.15
CA GLU A 4 1.57 -14.37 -4.53
C GLU A 4 0.59 -13.96 -5.63
N TYR A 5 0.33 -12.66 -5.77
CA TYR A 5 -0.53 -12.11 -6.80
C TYR A 5 0.25 -11.65 -8.03
N ARG A 6 1.54 -11.95 -8.12
CA ARG A 6 2.44 -11.33 -9.10
C ARG A 6 2.03 -11.62 -10.55
N ASP A 7 1.62 -12.85 -10.85
CA ASP A 7 1.07 -13.22 -12.16
C ASP A 7 -0.27 -12.52 -12.44
N GLN A 8 -1.18 -12.46 -11.46
CA GLN A 8 -2.47 -11.79 -11.60
C GLN A 8 -2.33 -10.27 -11.75
N ILE A 9 -1.36 -9.68 -11.06
CA ILE A 9 -1.01 -8.25 -11.17
C ILE A 9 -0.44 -7.97 -12.57
N ALA A 10 0.40 -8.85 -13.11
CA ALA A 10 0.93 -8.71 -14.46
C ALA A 10 -0.18 -8.80 -15.51
N ASP A 11 -1.10 -9.76 -15.35
CA ASP A 11 -2.26 -9.93 -16.23
C ASP A 11 -3.22 -8.73 -16.16
N LEU A 12 -3.62 -8.32 -14.95
CA LEU A 12 -4.47 -7.14 -14.75
C LEU A 12 -3.82 -5.85 -15.24
N ARG A 13 -2.50 -5.73 -15.14
CA ARG A 13 -1.78 -4.56 -15.67
C ARG A 13 -1.80 -4.52 -17.19
N ALA A 14 -1.76 -5.67 -17.86
CA ALA A 14 -1.85 -5.77 -19.31
C ALA A 14 -3.29 -5.57 -19.82
N ASN A 15 -4.27 -6.12 -19.09
CA ASN A 15 -5.67 -6.14 -19.50
C ASN A 15 -6.48 -4.90 -19.05
N ASP A 16 -6.14 -4.30 -17.90
CA ASP A 16 -6.87 -3.16 -17.33
C ASP A 16 -5.98 -1.90 -17.21
N ARG A 17 -6.31 -0.89 -18.02
CA ARG A 17 -5.63 0.42 -18.01
C ARG A 17 -5.83 1.17 -16.68
N ASN A 18 -6.95 0.97 -16.00
CA ASN A 18 -7.20 1.57 -14.69
C ASN A 18 -6.27 0.96 -13.64
N PHE A 19 -6.08 -0.36 -13.69
CA PHE A 19 -5.17 -1.07 -12.81
C PHE A 19 -3.72 -0.60 -13.01
N SER A 20 -3.25 -0.47 -14.25
CA SER A 20 -1.89 0.04 -14.51
C SER A 20 -1.68 1.44 -13.94
N ARG A 21 -2.66 2.35 -14.09
CA ARG A 21 -2.57 3.72 -13.54
C ARG A 21 -2.53 3.72 -12.00
N LEU A 22 -3.36 2.89 -11.36
CA LEU A 22 -3.36 2.76 -9.90
C LEU A 22 -2.02 2.18 -9.41
N TYR A 23 -1.48 1.21 -10.12
CA TYR A 23 -0.21 0.59 -9.82
C TYR A 23 0.95 1.59 -9.89
N ASP A 24 1.04 2.33 -10.99
CA ASP A 24 2.07 3.37 -11.16
C ASP A 24 1.92 4.48 -10.11
N LYS A 25 0.68 4.85 -9.75
CA LYS A 25 0.40 5.79 -8.65
C LYS A 25 0.88 5.27 -7.30
N HIS A 26 0.66 3.98 -6.99
CA HIS A 26 1.17 3.36 -5.77
C HIS A 26 2.71 3.41 -5.74
N CYS A 27 3.37 3.06 -6.85
CA CYS A 27 4.83 3.10 -6.96
C CYS A 27 5.38 4.53 -6.74
N ALA A 28 4.76 5.53 -7.37
CA ALA A 28 5.16 6.93 -7.21
C ALA A 28 4.96 7.44 -5.76
N LEU A 29 3.87 7.04 -5.10
CA LEU A 29 3.62 7.37 -3.70
C LEU A 29 4.63 6.70 -2.77
N ASP A 30 4.97 5.44 -3.04
CA ASP A 30 5.96 4.69 -2.27
C ASP A 30 7.34 5.36 -2.32
N GLN A 31 7.79 5.70 -3.54
CA GLN A 31 9.04 6.40 -3.76
C GLN A 31 9.05 7.79 -3.09
N GLN A 32 7.93 8.53 -3.13
CA GLN A 32 7.81 9.80 -2.42
C GLN A 32 7.91 9.62 -0.90
N VAL A 33 7.22 8.62 -0.33
CA VAL A 33 7.32 8.33 1.10
C VAL A 33 8.74 7.98 1.48
N GLU A 34 9.44 7.15 0.70
CA GLU A 34 10.83 6.77 0.95
C GLU A 34 11.76 8.00 0.92
N GLN A 35 11.61 8.87 -0.08
CA GLN A 35 12.40 10.11 -0.18
C GLN A 35 12.16 11.06 1.00
N LEU A 36 10.91 11.20 1.46
CA LEU A 36 10.57 12.05 2.59
C LEU A 36 11.06 11.45 3.92
N VAL A 37 10.98 10.13 4.09
CA VAL A 37 11.54 9.41 5.24
C VAL A 37 13.06 9.57 5.26
N ALA A 38 13.73 9.44 4.10
CA ALA A 38 15.18 9.62 3.98
C ALA A 38 15.62 11.05 4.34
N ARG A 39 14.80 12.07 4.05
CA ARG A 39 15.07 13.47 4.43
C ARG A 39 15.05 13.72 5.94
N LYS A 40 14.49 12.83 6.77
CA LYS A 40 14.48 12.91 8.25
C LYS A 40 14.13 14.30 8.83
N SER A 41 13.18 15.02 8.22
CA SER A 41 12.66 16.27 8.79
C SER A 41 11.41 16.01 9.61
N ASN A 42 11.38 16.49 10.86
CA ASN A 42 10.20 16.41 11.73
C ASN A 42 8.97 17.13 11.13
N ASP A 43 9.17 18.23 10.40
CA ASP A 43 8.09 18.93 9.69
C ASP A 43 7.37 18.08 8.64
N LEU A 44 8.03 17.04 8.11
CA LEU A 44 7.47 16.18 7.08
C LEU A 44 6.70 14.99 7.65
N GLN A 45 6.66 14.79 8.99
CA GLN A 45 5.92 13.67 9.59
C GLN A 45 4.43 13.67 9.21
N LEU A 46 3.77 14.84 9.26
CA LEU A 46 2.36 14.97 8.89
C LEU A 46 2.13 14.66 7.41
N GLU A 47 3.03 15.09 6.53
CA GLU A 47 2.94 14.82 5.09
C GLU A 47 3.21 13.34 4.80
N ILE A 48 4.18 12.73 5.48
CA ILE A 48 4.44 11.29 5.41
C ILE A 48 3.21 10.49 5.86
N GLU A 49 2.55 10.88 6.96
CA GLU A 49 1.32 10.23 7.41
C GLU A 49 0.19 10.37 6.38
N ARG A 50 0.05 11.56 5.76
CA ARG A 50 -0.93 11.79 4.70
C ARG A 50 -0.65 10.93 3.47
N LEU A 51 0.61 10.85 3.04
CA LEU A 51 1.02 10.03 1.90
C LEU A 51 0.88 8.54 2.18
N LYS A 52 1.16 8.09 3.41
CA LYS A 52 0.90 6.72 3.87
C LYS A 52 -0.59 6.38 3.77
N LYS A 53 -1.49 7.28 4.19
CA LYS A 53 -2.96 7.11 4.03
C LYS A 53 -3.36 7.04 2.56
N GLN A 54 -2.77 7.88 1.70
CA GLN A 54 -3.04 7.81 0.26
C GLN A 54 -2.54 6.51 -0.36
N LYS A 55 -1.34 6.05 0.00
CA LYS A 55 -0.78 4.78 -0.43
C LYS A 55 -1.69 3.62 -0.02
N LEU A 56 -2.23 3.66 1.20
CA LEU A 56 -3.20 2.68 1.68
C LEU A 56 -4.48 2.67 0.82
N ALA A 57 -5.07 3.84 0.56
CA ALA A 57 -6.29 3.93 -0.26
C ALA A 57 -6.08 3.40 -1.70
N VAL A 58 -4.92 3.65 -2.30
CA VAL A 58 -4.59 3.10 -3.63
C VAL A 58 -4.39 1.59 -3.56
N LYS A 59 -3.73 1.09 -2.50
CA LYS A 59 -3.55 -0.34 -2.25
C LYS A 59 -4.89 -1.05 -2.03
N GLU A 60 -5.84 -0.45 -1.33
CA GLU A 60 -7.21 -0.96 -1.16
C GLU A 60 -7.95 -1.06 -2.50
N GLN A 61 -7.80 -0.07 -3.39
CA GLN A 61 -8.40 -0.12 -4.73
C GLN A 61 -7.80 -1.24 -5.59
N ILE A 62 -6.47 -1.38 -5.58
CA ILE A 62 -5.76 -2.49 -6.25
C ILE A 62 -6.25 -3.83 -5.70
N TYR A 63 -6.37 -3.93 -4.37
CA TYR A 63 -6.83 -5.12 -3.70
C TYR A 63 -8.29 -5.45 -4.02
N ALA A 64 -9.19 -4.46 -4.07
CA ALA A 64 -10.58 -4.68 -4.48
C ALA A 64 -10.69 -5.23 -5.90
N MET A 65 -9.84 -4.76 -6.82
CA MET A 65 -9.75 -5.31 -8.18
C MET A 65 -9.23 -6.76 -8.16
N LEU A 66 -8.21 -7.06 -7.35
CA LEU A 66 -7.68 -8.42 -7.19
C LEU A 66 -8.71 -9.38 -6.58
N VAL A 67 -9.46 -8.96 -5.55
CA VAL A 67 -10.52 -9.77 -4.92
C VAL A 67 -11.63 -10.08 -5.90
N ASN A 68 -12.05 -9.09 -6.69
CA ASN A 68 -13.06 -9.30 -7.73
C ASN A 68 -12.58 -10.32 -8.79
N ALA A 69 -11.26 -10.36 -9.07
CA ALA A 69 -10.67 -11.34 -9.97
C ALA A 69 -10.44 -12.72 -9.32
N ALA A 70 -10.14 -12.78 -8.01
CA ALA A 70 -9.89 -14.00 -7.25
C ALA A 70 -10.22 -13.85 -5.74
N PRO A 71 -11.43 -14.23 -5.31
CA PRO A 71 -11.94 -13.93 -3.96
C PRO A 71 -11.32 -14.76 -2.82
N THR A 72 -10.68 -15.90 -3.11
CA THR A 72 -10.47 -16.96 -2.12
C THR A 72 -9.19 -16.81 -1.26
N MET A 73 -8.17 -16.07 -1.72
CA MET A 73 -6.85 -15.99 -1.04
C MET A 73 -6.55 -14.63 -0.39
N ALA A 74 -7.45 -13.66 -0.54
CA ALA A 74 -7.11 -12.25 -0.39
C ALA A 74 -7.13 -11.76 1.08
N LEU A 75 -8.10 -12.22 1.88
CA LEU A 75 -8.38 -11.66 3.21
C LEU A 75 -7.35 -12.03 4.28
N LYS A 76 -6.71 -13.21 4.18
CA LYS A 76 -5.65 -13.62 5.11
C LYS A 76 -4.35 -12.87 4.86
N GLN A 77 -3.99 -12.66 3.60
CA GLN A 77 -2.79 -11.92 3.21
C GLN A 77 -2.86 -10.45 3.59
N TYR A 78 -4.00 -9.80 3.30
CA TYR A 78 -4.18 -8.37 3.57
C TYR A 78 -3.98 -8.04 5.06
N LYS A 79 -4.60 -8.83 5.94
CA LYS A 79 -4.52 -8.61 7.39
C LYS A 79 -3.10 -8.86 7.93
N ASN A 80 -2.44 -9.92 7.47
CA ASN A 80 -1.08 -10.26 7.91
C ASN A 80 -0.02 -9.26 7.38
N TYR A 81 -0.20 -8.76 6.15
CA TYR A 81 0.68 -7.78 5.53
C TYR A 81 0.49 -6.37 6.12
N MET A 82 -0.75 -5.99 6.44
CA MET A 82 -1.05 -4.75 7.17
C MET A 82 -0.49 -4.76 8.59
N ASP A 83 -0.47 -5.91 9.26
CA ASP A 83 0.18 -6.06 10.58
C ASP A 83 1.71 -5.98 10.50
N GLN A 84 2.33 -6.50 9.43
CA GLN A 84 3.80 -6.56 9.31
C GLN A 84 4.44 -5.26 8.79
N GLU A 85 3.94 -4.65 7.71
CA GLU A 85 4.57 -3.44 7.13
C GLU A 85 4.40 -2.19 8.00
N TRP A 86 3.34 -2.12 8.82
CA TRP A 86 3.12 -1.01 9.75
C TRP A 86 3.84 -1.20 11.09
N ARG A 87 4.28 -2.41 11.44
CA ARG A 87 5.01 -2.68 12.70
C ARG A 87 6.48 -2.29 12.65
N GLU A 88 7.15 -2.37 11.50
CA GLU A 88 8.60 -2.08 11.41
C GLU A 88 8.94 -0.59 11.25
N THR A 89 7.97 0.26 10.86
CA THR A 89 8.20 1.72 10.71
C THR A 89 7.36 2.60 11.63
N ALA A 90 6.55 2.00 12.52
CA ALA A 90 5.78 2.73 13.51
C ALA A 90 6.00 2.18 14.92
N ALA A 91 6.98 2.74 15.62
CA ALA A 91 6.82 3.06 17.03
C ALA A 91 7.58 4.37 17.33
N PRO A 92 7.02 5.36 18.07
CA PRO A 92 5.69 5.44 18.67
C PRO A 92 4.89 6.67 18.19
N MET A 93 3.75 6.46 17.55
CA MET A 93 2.65 7.42 17.65
C MET A 93 1.42 6.64 18.09
N ALA A 94 0.98 6.98 19.29
CA ALA A 94 -0.03 6.29 20.05
C ALA A 94 -1.35 6.19 19.27
N TYR A 95 -1.78 4.96 18.98
CA TYR A 95 -3.19 4.64 19.09
C TYR A 95 -3.37 3.81 20.35
N ARG A 96 -3.44 4.51 21.49
CA ARG A 96 -4.06 3.97 22.69
C ARG A 96 -5.40 4.67 22.85
N THR A 97 -6.47 3.93 22.58
CA THR A 97 -7.80 3.97 23.21
C THR A 97 -8.68 2.98 22.41
N ALA A 98 -9.29 1.93 22.97
CA ALA A 98 -9.47 1.48 24.35
C ALA A 98 -9.42 -0.06 24.40
#